data_AF-A0A7J3TDJ0-F1
#
_entry.id   AF-A0A7J3TDJ0-F1
#
_cell.length_a   1.000
_cell.length_b   1.000
_cell.length_c   1.000
_cell.angle_alpha   90.00
_cell.angle_beta   90.00
_cell.angle_gamma   90.00
#
_symmetry.space_group_name_H-M   'P 1'
#
loop_
_entity.id
_entity.type
_entity.pdbx_description
1 polymer ?
#
loop_
_entity_poly.entity_id
_entity_poly.type
_entity_poly.pdbx_seq_one_letter_code
_entity_poly.pdbx_strand_id
1 'polypeptide(L)' 'MKKNIDPVCGMDGKDDIKAEYNGKTYYFCAQGCKDQFLKNPLKYTR' A
#
# COMPACT_ATOMS: atom_id res chain seq x y z
N MET A 1 -7.44 -16.11 -5.24
CA MET A 1 -7.97 -14.83 -4.74
C MET A 1 -6.78 -13.91 -4.53
N LYS A 2 -6.56 -12.93 -5.42
CA LYS A 2 -5.46 -11.98 -5.24
C LYS A 2 -5.82 -11.11 -4.04
N LYS A 3 -5.10 -11.26 -2.93
CA LYS A 3 -5.24 -10.41 -1.75
C LYS A 3 -4.31 -9.23 -1.91
N ASN A 4 -4.89 -8.04 -1.96
CA ASN A 4 -4.16 -6.80 -2.09
C ASN A 4 -3.70 -6.39 -0.69
N ILE A 5 -2.63 -7.04 -0.21
CA ILE A 5 -2.15 -6.86 1.16
C ILE A 5 -1.45 -5.51 1.29
N ASP A 6 -1.85 -4.75 2.29
CA ASP A 6 -1.22 -3.49 2.68
C ASP A 6 0.25 -3.74 3.07
N PRO A 7 1.23 -3.16 2.37
CA PRO A 7 2.64 -3.44 2.64
C PRO A 7 3.18 -2.77 3.91
N VAL A 8 2.39 -1.88 4.54
CA VAL A 8 2.74 -1.18 5.78
C VAL A 8 2.29 -1.97 7.00
N CYS A 9 1.04 -2.45 7.01
CA CYS A 9 0.44 -3.12 8.16
C CYS A 9 0.09 -4.60 7.95
N GLY A 10 0.14 -5.11 6.71
CA GLY A 10 -0.21 -6.50 6.40
C GLY A 10 -1.71 -6.80 6.40
N MET A 11 -2.57 -5.79 6.52
CA MET A 11 -4.03 -5.94 6.46
C MET A 11 -4.54 -5.99 5.02
N ASP A 12 -5.82 -6.33 4.86
CA ASP A 12 -6.50 -6.30 3.56
C ASP A 12 -6.60 -4.84 3.08
N GLY A 13 -5.94 -4.54 1.97
CA GLY A 13 -5.95 -3.24 1.34
C GLY A 13 -7.27 -3.00 0.61
N LYS A 14 -7.76 -1.76 0.66
CA LYS A 14 -9.01 -1.35 0.02
C LYS A 14 -8.74 -0.78 -1.35
N ASP A 15 -9.58 -1.12 -2.34
CA ASP A 15 -9.50 -0.57 -3.70
C ASP A 15 -9.65 0.97 -3.76
N ASP A 16 -10.31 1.54 -2.75
CA ASP A 16 -10.48 2.99 -2.58
C ASP A 16 -9.18 3.69 -2.18
N ILE A 17 -8.32 3.00 -1.42
CA ILE A 17 -7.08 3.56 -0.87
C ILE A 17 -5.90 2.87 -1.54
N LYS A 18 -5.52 3.38 -2.72
CA LYS A 18 -4.38 2.89 -3.49
C LYS A 18 -3.38 3.99 -3.84
N ALA A 19 -2.16 3.59 -4.14
CA ALA A 19 -1.10 4.45 -4.67
C ALA A 19 -0.30 3.70 -5.73
N GLU A 20 0.08 4.39 -6.79
CA GLU A 20 1.05 3.86 -7.75
C GLU A 20 2.46 4.22 -7.32
N TYR A 21 3.33 3.21 -7.28
CA TYR A 21 4.75 3.39 -7.05
C TYR A 21 5.54 2.44 -7.95
N ASN A 22 6.50 2.99 -8.70
CA ASN A 22 7.37 2.22 -9.58
C ASN A 22 6.61 1.35 -10.62
N GLY A 23 5.49 1.86 -11.15
CA GLY A 23 4.63 1.15 -12.10
C GLY A 23 3.80 0.00 -11.49
N LYS A 24 3.77 -0.11 -10.16
CA LYS A 24 2.92 -1.06 -9.43
C LYS A 24 1.86 -0.31 -8.61
N THR A 25 0.63 -0.81 -8.64
CA THR A 25 -0.44 -0.31 -7.79
C THR A 25 -0.41 -1.03 -6.45
N TYR A 26 -0.21 -0.26 -5.37
CA TYR A 26 -0.27 -0.72 -3.99
C TYR A 26 -1.59 -0.30 -3.36
N TYR A 27 -2.13 -1.15 -2.50
CA TYR A 27 -3.43 -0.99 -1.88
C TYR A 27 -3.22 -0.94 -0.38
N PHE A 28 -4.02 -0.11 0.29
CA PHE A 28 -3.83 0.20 1.70
C PHE A 28 -5.14 0.03 2.47
N CYS A 29 -5.04 -0.41 3.73
CA CYS A 29 -6.19 -0.60 4.60
C CYS A 29 -6.77 0.76 5.05
N ALA A 30 -5.91 1.77 5.19
CA ALA A 30 -6.26 3.11 5.65
C ALA A 30 -5.40 4.20 4.99
N GLN A 31 -5.89 5.44 4.99
CA GLN A 31 -5.14 6.59 4.47
C GLN A 31 -3.80 6.80 5.20
N GLY A 32 -3.74 6.50 6.52
CA GLY A 32 -2.50 6.57 7.29
C GLY A 32 -1.43 5.60 6.77
N CYS A 33 -1.81 4.39 6.35
CA CYS A 33 -0.87 3.44 5.74
C CYS A 33 -0.39 3.92 4.38
N LYS A 34 -1.29 4.49 3.55
CA LYS A 34 -0.91 5.13 2.29
C LYS A 34 0.08 6.28 2.50
N ASP A 35 -0.17 7.18 3.45
CA ASP A 35 0.72 8.30 3.75
C ASP A 35 2.10 7.83 4.24
N GLN A 36 2.12 6.83 5.12
CA GLN A 36 3.35 6.24 5.63
C GLN A 36 4.15 5.52 4.54
N PHE A 37 3.45 4.84 3.63
CA PHE A 37 4.04 4.27 2.43
C PHE A 37 4.62 5.37 1.53
N LEU A 38 3.88 6.44 1.24
CA LEU A 38 4.36 7.55 0.40
C LEU A 38 5.56 8.29 1.03
N LYS A 39 5.64 8.36 2.36
CA LYS A 39 6.79 8.91 3.07
C LYS A 39 8.06 8.08 2.89
N ASN A 40 7.94 6.76 2.85
CA ASN A 40 9.10 5.84 2.75
C ASN A 40 8.79 4.61 1.89
N PRO A 41 8.49 4.76 0.59
CA PRO A 41 7.98 3.65 -0.22
C PRO A 41 9.05 2.57 -0.40
N LEU A 42 10.31 2.97 -0.57
CA LEU A 42 11.47 2.07 -0.63
C LEU A 42 11.61 1.11 0.56
N LYS A 43 11.11 1.50 1.74
CA LYS A 43 11.14 0.65 2.94
C LYS A 43 10.15 -0.52 2.84
N TYR A 44 9.06 -0.30 2.11
CA TYR A 44 7.94 -1.23 1.94
C TYR A 44 7.94 -1.92 0.57
N THR A 45 8.68 -1.37 -0.40
CA THR A 45 8.89 -1.93 -1.73
C THR A 45 10.36 -2.34 -1.87
N ARG A 46 10.67 -3.53 -1.37
CA ARG A 46 11.97 -4.17 -1.57
C ARG A 46 11.86 -5.34 -2.54
#